data_AF-A0A0N5CQJ1-F1
#
_entry.id   AF-A0A0N5CQJ1-F1
#
_cell.length_a   1.000
_cell.length_b   1.000
_cell.length_c   1.000
_cell.angle_alpha   90.00
_cell.angle_beta   90.00
_cell.angle_gamma   90.00
#
_symmetry.space_group_name_H-M   'P 1'
#
loop_
_entity.id
_entity.type
_entity.pdbx_description
1 polymer ?
#
loop_
_entity_poly.entity_id
_entity_poly.type
_entity_poly.pdbx_seq_one_letter_code
_entity_poly.pdbx_strand_id
1 'polypeptide(L)'
;LIQISGAFEYPGGVPASLATDSREQWDFPNGFPPLIHMIIEGLRKSQNAAMQNQAYRLARKWVMSNYRVYKETKKMWEKYDVSGSYPHPGIGGEYEVQDGFGWTNGVILDLLTKYKDEMKIVDYTQLQHSPFRPHDENAALRRFRRLANY
;
A
#
# COMPACT_ATOMS: atom_id res chain seq x y z
N LEU A 1 16.04 -6.50 -8.34
CA LEU A 1 16.36 -6.40 -6.90
C LEU A 1 15.09 -6.39 -6.05
N ILE A 2 14.29 -5.31 -5.98
CA ILE A 2 13.07 -5.29 -5.12
C ILE A 2 11.97 -6.28 -5.56
N GLN A 3 11.78 -6.48 -6.87
CA GLN A 3 10.85 -7.51 -7.34
C GLN A 3 11.33 -8.94 -7.04
N ILE A 4 12.65 -9.14 -6.93
CA ILE A 4 13.25 -10.46 -6.73
C ILE A 4 13.19 -10.84 -5.24
N SER A 5 13.15 -9.86 -4.34
CA SER A 5 13.09 -10.09 -2.90
C SER A 5 11.69 -10.39 -2.35
N GLY A 6 10.65 -10.40 -3.18
CA GLY A 6 9.26 -10.59 -2.73
C GLY A 6 8.67 -9.41 -1.95
N ALA A 7 9.41 -8.30 -1.80
CA ALA A 7 9.01 -7.18 -0.95
C ALA A 7 7.69 -6.50 -1.38
N PHE A 8 7.26 -6.67 -2.63
CA PHE A 8 5.96 -6.17 -3.13
C PHE A 8 4.78 -7.11 -2.90
N GLU A 9 5.04 -8.34 -2.46
CA GLU A 9 4.03 -9.39 -2.34
C GLU A 9 3.21 -9.26 -1.06
N TYR A 10 3.78 -8.64 -0.01
CA TYR A 10 3.11 -8.44 1.28
C TYR A 10 1.75 -7.73 1.14
N PRO A 11 0.67 -8.25 1.75
CA PRO A 11 -0.69 -7.77 1.49
C PRO A 11 -0.94 -6.31 1.88
N GLY A 12 -0.26 -5.82 2.94
CA GLY A 12 -0.49 -4.48 3.47
C GLY A 12 0.36 -3.38 2.85
N GLY A 13 1.48 -3.71 2.17
CA GLY A 13 2.45 -2.74 1.70
C GLY A 13 3.82 -3.36 1.48
N VAL A 14 4.89 -2.59 1.69
CA VAL A 14 6.28 -3.04 1.70
C VAL A 14 6.83 -2.89 3.12
N PRO A 15 7.39 -3.93 3.74
CA PRO A 15 7.94 -3.80 5.09
C PRO A 15 9.21 -2.94 5.07
N ALA A 16 9.55 -2.35 6.20
CA ALA A 16 10.76 -1.55 6.37
C ALA A 16 12.03 -2.38 6.11
N SER A 17 12.00 -3.67 6.48
CA SER A 17 13.03 -4.65 6.15
C SER A 17 12.41 -6.06 5.98
N LEU A 18 13.25 -7.04 5.63
CA LEU A 18 12.87 -8.46 5.60
C LEU A 18 13.39 -9.23 6.84
N ALA A 19 13.93 -8.54 7.86
CA ALA A 19 14.46 -9.17 9.05
C ALA A 19 13.30 -9.60 9.98
N THR A 20 13.00 -10.89 10.03
CA THR A 20 11.89 -11.46 10.82
C THR A 20 12.23 -11.68 12.28
N ASP A 21 13.51 -11.76 12.61
CA ASP A 21 13.98 -12.11 13.96
C ASP A 21 14.24 -10.87 14.83
N SER A 22 13.94 -9.68 14.31
CA SER A 22 14.05 -8.41 15.00
C SER A 22 12.75 -8.05 15.73
N ARG A 23 12.88 -7.27 16.81
CA ARG A 23 11.75 -6.62 17.51
C ARG A 23 11.78 -5.09 17.36
N GLU A 24 12.66 -4.58 16.51
CA GLU A 24 12.83 -3.15 16.29
C GLU A 24 11.66 -2.54 15.51
N GLN A 25 11.46 -1.23 15.68
CA GLN A 25 10.36 -0.54 15.01
C GLN A 25 10.49 -0.59 13.48
N TRP A 26 11.72 -0.51 12.98
CA TRP A 26 12.06 -0.35 11.56
C TRP A 26 12.34 -1.67 10.84
N ASP A 27 11.76 -2.77 11.31
CA ASP A 27 11.88 -4.10 10.70
C ASP A 27 10.52 -4.72 10.39
N PHE A 28 10.53 -5.90 9.77
CA PHE A 28 9.32 -6.70 9.56
C PHE A 28 8.60 -6.93 10.92
N PRO A 29 7.27 -6.79 11.01
CA PRO A 29 6.31 -6.67 9.90
C PRO A 29 5.90 -5.23 9.56
N ASN A 30 6.60 -4.21 10.07
CA ASN A 30 6.14 -2.83 9.99
C ASN A 30 6.42 -2.20 8.61
N GLY A 31 5.40 -1.57 8.03
CA GLY A 31 5.51 -0.63 6.93
C GLY A 31 5.31 0.81 7.42
N PHE A 32 6.16 1.71 6.95
CA PHE A 32 6.10 3.13 7.30
C PHE A 32 5.61 3.98 6.13
N PRO A 33 4.62 4.87 6.33
CA PRO A 33 4.12 5.79 5.31
C PRO A 33 5.21 6.50 4.49
N PRO A 34 6.26 7.10 5.08
CA PRO A 34 7.31 7.77 4.29
C PRO A 34 8.08 6.79 3.39
N LEU A 35 8.40 5.59 3.86
CA LEU A 35 9.13 4.58 3.06
C LEU A 35 8.29 4.12 1.87
N ILE A 36 7.02 3.79 2.12
CA ILE A 36 6.07 3.38 1.09
C ILE A 36 5.90 4.49 0.04
N HIS A 37 5.77 5.73 0.49
CA HIS A 37 5.60 6.88 -0.39
C HIS A 37 6.81 7.09 -1.30
N MET A 38 8.03 7.02 -0.77
CA MET A 38 9.26 7.13 -1.56
C MET A 38 9.34 6.05 -2.65
N ILE A 39 8.98 4.80 -2.31
CA ILE A 39 8.94 3.69 -3.28
C ILE A 39 7.90 3.96 -4.37
N ILE A 40 6.67 4.35 -3.98
CA ILE A 40 5.59 4.64 -4.94
C ILE A 40 5.99 5.78 -5.87
N GLU A 41 6.50 6.89 -5.33
CA GLU A 41 6.87 8.04 -6.15
C GLU A 41 8.06 7.75 -7.06
N GLY A 42 9.06 7.00 -6.60
CA GLY A 42 10.18 6.56 -7.44
C GLY A 42 9.70 5.72 -8.63
N LEU A 43 8.81 4.76 -8.39
CA LEU A 43 8.22 3.93 -9.43
C LEU A 43 7.31 4.74 -10.38
N ARG A 44 6.49 5.65 -9.84
CA ARG A 44 5.55 6.48 -10.60
C ARG A 44 6.25 7.48 -11.52
N LYS A 45 7.35 8.08 -11.05
CA LYS A 45 8.17 9.03 -11.82
C LYS A 45 9.12 8.37 -12.81
N SER A 46 9.21 7.04 -12.82
CA SER A 46 9.97 6.33 -13.84
C SER A 46 9.36 6.50 -15.23
N GLN A 47 10.18 6.38 -16.28
CA GLN A 47 9.73 6.34 -17.68
C GLN A 47 9.26 4.95 -18.11
N ASN A 48 9.12 4.00 -17.18
CA ASN A 48 8.78 2.61 -17.46
C ASN A 48 7.31 2.32 -17.09
N ALA A 49 6.50 1.95 -18.08
CA ALA A 49 5.07 1.70 -17.88
C ALA A 49 4.78 0.56 -16.86
N ALA A 50 5.63 -0.48 -16.82
CA ALA A 50 5.47 -1.56 -15.86
C ALA A 50 5.75 -1.09 -14.42
N MET A 51 6.74 -0.22 -14.24
CA MET A 51 7.05 0.40 -12.93
C MET A 51 5.94 1.36 -12.51
N GLN A 52 5.41 2.18 -13.41
CA GLN A 52 4.25 3.03 -13.11
C GLN A 52 3.02 2.20 -12.71
N ASN A 53 2.76 1.09 -13.39
CA ASN A 53 1.67 0.18 -13.02
C ASN A 53 1.93 -0.47 -11.65
N GLN A 54 3.18 -0.81 -11.31
CA GLN A 54 3.55 -1.29 -9.98
C GLN A 54 3.33 -0.21 -8.91
N ALA A 55 3.64 1.07 -9.21
CA ALA A 55 3.37 2.19 -8.32
C ALA A 55 1.88 2.30 -7.98
N TYR A 56 1.01 2.21 -8.99
CA TYR A 56 -0.44 2.23 -8.79
C TYR A 56 -0.91 1.04 -7.93
N ARG A 57 -0.41 -0.18 -8.19
CA ARG A 57 -0.75 -1.36 -7.39
C ARG A 57 -0.37 -1.19 -5.92
N LEU A 58 0.83 -0.66 -5.65
CA LEU A 58 1.29 -0.40 -4.29
C LEU A 58 0.48 0.73 -3.62
N ALA A 59 0.20 1.81 -4.34
CA ALA A 59 -0.62 2.91 -3.83
C ALA A 59 -2.02 2.44 -3.45
N ARG A 60 -2.68 1.68 -4.32
CA ARG A 60 -4.00 1.11 -4.04
C ARG A 60 -3.95 0.16 -2.84
N LYS A 61 -2.95 -0.72 -2.78
CA LYS A 61 -2.75 -1.63 -1.66
C LYS A 61 -2.62 -0.86 -0.34
N TRP A 62 -1.71 0.12 -0.29
CA TRP A 62 -1.45 0.92 0.90
C TRP A 62 -2.67 1.74 1.37
N VAL A 63 -3.34 2.42 0.43
CA VAL A 63 -4.55 3.22 0.72
C VAL A 63 -5.68 2.34 1.26
N MET A 64 -5.93 1.18 0.64
CA MET A 64 -6.98 0.27 1.10
C MET A 64 -6.66 -0.32 2.49
N SER A 65 -5.39 -0.61 2.77
CA SER A 65 -4.97 -1.09 4.10
C SER A 65 -5.22 -0.04 5.18
N ASN A 66 -4.77 1.19 4.94
CA ASN A 66 -5.00 2.32 5.85
C ASN A 66 -6.49 2.60 6.05
N TYR A 67 -7.29 2.55 4.97
CA TYR A 67 -8.73 2.75 5.05
C TYR A 67 -9.43 1.70 5.90
N ARG A 68 -9.04 0.42 5.81
CA ARG A 68 -9.59 -0.65 6.66
C ARG A 68 -9.31 -0.39 8.14
N VAL A 69 -8.06 -0.10 8.50
CA VAL A 69 -7.69 0.23 9.88
C VAL A 69 -8.42 1.47 10.37
N TYR A 70 -8.54 2.50 9.53
CA TYR A 70 -9.30 3.71 9.87
C TYR A 70 -10.78 3.40 10.11
N LYS A 71 -11.40 2.52 9.32
CA LYS A 71 -12.82 2.16 9.49
C LYS A 71 -13.09 1.52 10.84
N GLU A 72 -12.13 0.75 11.36
CA GLU A 72 -12.23 0.05 12.64
C GLU A 72 -11.84 0.93 13.83
N THR A 73 -10.71 1.63 13.72
CA THR A 73 -10.11 2.37 14.83
C THR A 73 -10.52 3.85 14.88
N LYS A 74 -11.06 4.38 13.78
CA LYS A 74 -11.32 5.82 13.54
C LYS A 74 -10.07 6.70 13.60
N LYS A 75 -8.90 6.09 13.46
CA LYS A 75 -7.59 6.72 13.62
C LYS A 75 -6.66 6.33 12.48
N MET A 76 -5.72 7.22 12.21
CA MET A 76 -4.58 6.97 11.31
C MET A 76 -3.34 6.75 12.19
N TRP A 77 -2.51 5.77 11.85
CA TRP A 77 -1.43 5.31 12.72
C TRP A 77 -0.06 5.62 12.15
N GLU A 78 0.93 5.75 13.02
CA GLU A 78 2.33 5.98 12.69
C GLU A 78 2.90 4.95 11.69
N LYS A 79 2.62 3.68 11.93
CA LYS A 79 3.13 2.52 11.19
C LYS A 79 2.06 1.44 11.15
N TYR A 80 2.17 0.53 10.18
CA TYR A 80 1.18 -0.53 9.95
C TYR A 80 1.86 -1.88 9.82
N ASP A 81 1.23 -2.94 10.33
CA ASP A 81 1.63 -4.29 9.97
C ASP A 81 1.26 -4.56 8.51
N VAL A 82 2.24 -4.94 7.69
CA VAL A 82 2.04 -5.22 6.26
C VAL A 82 1.95 -6.71 5.92
N SER A 83 2.17 -7.59 6.91
CA SER A 83 2.28 -9.03 6.71
C SER A 83 0.92 -9.72 6.54
N GLY A 84 -0.12 -9.22 7.23
CA GLY A 84 -1.43 -9.85 7.30
C GLY A 84 -2.42 -9.44 6.21
N SER A 85 -3.39 -10.32 5.93
CA SER A 85 -4.56 -9.98 5.09
C SER A 85 -5.50 -8.98 5.76
N TYR A 86 -5.42 -8.89 7.09
CA TYR A 86 -6.14 -7.95 7.92
C TYR A 86 -5.12 -6.92 8.45
N PRO A 87 -5.10 -5.69 7.91
CA PRO A 87 -4.16 -4.67 8.33
C PRO A 87 -4.51 -4.20 9.74
N HIS A 88 -3.51 -3.86 10.53
CA HIS A 88 -3.66 -3.26 11.86
C HIS A 88 -2.48 -2.31 12.13
N PRO A 89 -2.55 -1.50 13.21
CA PRO A 89 -1.40 -0.70 13.64
C PRO A 89 -0.18 -1.60 13.81
N GLY A 90 0.99 -1.10 13.39
CA GLY A 90 2.25 -1.80 13.55
C GLY A 90 2.67 -1.88 15.01
N ILE A 91 3.69 -2.69 15.30
CA ILE A 91 4.12 -3.04 16.67
C ILE A 91 5.62 -2.84 16.85
N GLY A 92 6.14 -3.14 18.04
CA GLY A 92 7.57 -3.27 18.27
C GLY A 92 8.33 -1.95 18.50
N GLY A 93 9.58 -2.15 18.95
CA GLY A 93 10.55 -1.21 19.48
C GLY A 93 10.16 -0.46 20.75
N GLU A 94 10.73 0.72 20.92
CA GLU A 94 10.87 1.39 22.23
C GLU A 94 9.57 1.93 22.86
N TYR A 95 8.50 2.13 22.08
CA TYR A 95 7.26 2.71 22.56
C TYR A 95 6.01 2.21 21.81
N GLU A 96 4.85 2.39 22.43
CA GLU A 96 3.53 2.06 21.88
C GLU A 96 3.24 2.87 20.61
N VAL A 97 2.61 2.24 19.61
CA VAL A 97 2.31 2.90 18.34
C VAL A 97 1.40 4.12 18.51
N GLN A 98 1.72 5.22 17.82
CA GLN A 98 1.02 6.50 17.95
C GLN A 98 -0.07 6.70 16.88
N ASP A 99 -1.14 7.43 17.23
CA ASP A 99 -2.25 7.77 16.34
C ASP A 99 -2.26 9.25 15.88
N GLY A 100 -3.13 9.59 14.93
CA GLY A 100 -3.27 10.92 14.33
C GLY A 100 -2.11 11.33 13.40
N PHE A 101 -1.18 10.42 13.14
CA PHE A 101 0.19 10.74 12.72
C PHE A 101 0.31 11.51 11.39
N GLY A 102 1.06 12.62 11.42
CA GLY A 102 1.12 13.61 10.33
C GLY A 102 1.60 13.05 8.99
N TRP A 103 2.66 12.22 8.99
CA TRP A 103 3.15 11.61 7.74
C TRP A 103 2.11 10.66 7.12
N THR A 104 1.24 10.04 7.92
CA THR A 104 0.29 9.04 7.43
C THR A 104 -0.81 9.77 6.71
N ASN A 105 -1.32 10.83 7.33
CA ASN A 105 -2.32 11.72 6.76
C ASN A 105 -1.81 12.34 5.46
N GLY A 106 -0.58 12.87 5.46
CA GLY A 106 0.03 13.48 4.29
C GLY A 106 0.19 12.51 3.12
N VAL A 107 0.72 11.31 3.38
CA VAL A 107 0.90 10.28 2.35
C VAL A 107 -0.44 9.82 1.78
N ILE A 108 -1.45 9.56 2.63
CA ILE A 108 -2.77 9.13 2.16
C ILE A 108 -3.45 10.23 1.33
N LEU A 109 -3.38 11.49 1.77
CA LEU A 109 -3.91 12.61 1.01
C LEU A 109 -3.23 12.76 -0.35
N ASP A 110 -1.91 12.64 -0.41
CA ASP A 110 -1.14 12.73 -1.65
C ASP A 110 -1.52 11.61 -2.63
N LEU A 111 -1.60 10.37 -2.16
CA LEU A 111 -1.94 9.21 -2.98
C LEU A 111 -3.40 9.28 -3.49
N LEU A 112 -4.35 9.64 -2.62
CA LEU A 112 -5.74 9.84 -3.03
C LEU A 112 -5.87 10.95 -4.07
N THR A 113 -5.13 12.05 -3.91
CA THR A 113 -5.14 13.16 -4.87
C THR A 113 -4.54 12.74 -6.22
N LYS A 114 -3.40 12.05 -6.21
CA LYS A 114 -2.69 11.60 -7.42
C LYS A 114 -3.48 10.57 -8.23
N TYR A 115 -4.14 9.64 -7.55
CA TYR A 115 -4.83 8.53 -8.19
C TYR A 115 -6.36 8.70 -8.15
N LYS A 116 -6.88 9.91 -7.90
CA LYS A 116 -8.33 10.17 -7.73
C LYS A 116 -9.20 9.65 -8.87
N ASP A 117 -8.69 9.70 -10.11
CA ASP A 117 -9.44 9.31 -11.31
C ASP A 117 -9.31 7.80 -11.61
N GLU A 118 -8.30 7.14 -11.03
CA GLU A 118 -7.97 5.74 -11.28
C GLU A 118 -8.42 4.82 -10.13
N MET A 119 -8.28 5.29 -8.89
CA MET A 119 -8.49 4.51 -7.68
C MET A 119 -9.96 4.51 -7.27
N LYS A 120 -10.57 3.32 -7.31
CA LYS A 120 -11.92 3.09 -6.75
C LYS A 120 -11.80 2.39 -5.41
N ILE A 121 -12.38 2.99 -4.38
CA ILE A 121 -12.58 2.34 -3.09
C ILE A 121 -13.67 1.29 -3.30
N VAL A 122 -13.32 0.03 -3.09
CA VAL A 122 -14.29 -1.07 -3.05
C VAL A 122 -14.62 -1.27 -1.58
N ASP A 123 -15.88 -1.04 -1.21
CA ASP A 123 -16.33 -1.34 0.14
C ASP A 123 -16.44 -2.87 0.28
N TYR A 124 -15.53 -3.44 1.07
CA TYR A 124 -15.47 -4.89 1.30
C TYR A 124 -16.65 -5.41 2.12
N THR A 125 -17.46 -4.54 2.74
CA THR A 125 -18.74 -4.95 3.33
C THR A 125 -19.71 -5.55 2.30
N GLN A 126 -19.55 -5.23 1.01
CA GLN A 126 -20.32 -5.84 -0.08
C GLN A 126 -19.74 -7.17 -0.60
N LEU A 127 -18.54 -7.56 -0.16
CA LEU A 127 -17.82 -8.75 -0.66
C LEU A 127 -17.90 -9.97 0.27
N GLN A 128 -18.54 -9.88 1.43
CA GLN A 128 -18.71 -11.01 2.35
C GLN A 128 -19.54 -12.19 1.78
N HIS A 129 -20.17 -12.03 0.61
CA HIS A 129 -20.93 -13.08 -0.07
C HIS A 129 -20.28 -13.61 -1.37
N SER A 130 -19.06 -13.19 -1.74
CA SER A 130 -18.44 -13.63 -3.00
C SER A 130 -17.12 -14.37 -2.75
N PRO A 131 -16.98 -15.63 -3.20
CA PRO A 131 -15.69 -16.31 -3.20
C PRO A 131 -14.78 -15.57 -4.18
N PHE A 132 -13.73 -14.96 -3.64
CA PHE A 132 -12.81 -14.11 -4.39
C PHE A 132 -12.20 -14.91 -5.56
N ARG A 133 -12.38 -14.45 -6.81
CA ARG A 133 -11.54 -14.86 -7.94
C ARG A 133 -10.50 -13.77 -8.19
N PRO A 134 -9.20 -14.07 -8.19
CA PRO A 134 -8.19 -13.14 -8.67
C PRO A 134 -8.25 -13.15 -10.20
N HIS A 135 -8.51 -12.00 -10.83
CA HIS A 135 -7.97 -11.56 -12.14
C HIS A 135 -8.82 -10.39 -12.65
N ASP A 136 -8.23 -9.19 -12.66
CA ASP A 136 -8.48 -8.26 -13.76
C ASP A 136 -7.17 -7.54 -14.12
N GLU A 137 -6.23 -8.32 -14.69
CA GLU A 137 -5.04 -7.81 -15.37
C GLU A 137 -5.40 -6.92 -16.59
N ASN A 138 -6.65 -6.93 -17.05
CA ASN A 138 -7.05 -6.24 -18.28
C ASN A 138 -7.34 -4.74 -18.09
N ALA A 139 -7.51 -4.26 -16.86
CA ALA A 139 -7.66 -2.81 -16.60
C ALA A 139 -6.38 -2.03 -16.96
N ALA A 140 -5.20 -2.58 -16.63
CA ALA A 140 -3.91 -1.98 -16.97
C ALA A 140 -3.60 -2.11 -18.48
N LEU A 141 -4.00 -3.20 -19.13
CA LEU A 141 -3.81 -3.42 -20.58
C LEU A 141 -4.65 -2.47 -21.45
N ARG A 142 -5.82 -2.02 -20.96
CA ARG A 142 -6.63 -0.98 -21.62
C ARG A 142 -5.94 0.39 -21.71
N ARG A 143 -4.91 0.64 -20.89
CA ARG A 143 -4.06 1.85 -20.93
C ARG A 143 -3.03 1.80 -22.07
N PHE A 144 -2.47 0.63 -22.37
CA PHE A 144 -1.48 0.45 -23.44
C PHE A 144 -2.04 0.79 -24.82
N ARG A 145 -3.29 0.44 -25.11
CA ARG A 145 -3.94 0.77 -26.39
C ARG A 145 -4.29 2.24 -26.56
N ARG A 146 -4.34 3.02 -25.47
CA ARG A 146 -4.66 4.46 -25.52
C ARG A 146 -3.43 5.36 -25.61
N LEU A 147 -2.28 4.88 -25.13
CA LEU A 147 -1.01 5.61 -25.18
C LEU A 147 -0.12 5.23 -26.37
N ALA A 148 -0.37 4.09 -27.02
CA ALA A 148 0.36 3.69 -28.24
C ALA A 148 -0.25 4.24 -29.54
N ASN A 149 -1.31 5.06 -29.45
CA ASN A 149 -2.02 5.67 -30.59
C ASN A 149 -1.77 7.18 -30.73
N TYR A 150 -0.66 7.69 -30.19
CA TYR A 150 -0.16 9.05 -30.40
C TYR A 150 1.36 9.03 -30.59
#